data_AF-L1MAX6-F1
#
_entry.id   AF-L1MAX6-F1
#
_cell.length_a   1.000
_cell.length_b   1.000
_cell.length_c   1.000
_cell.angle_alpha   90.00
_cell.angle_beta   90.00
_cell.angle_gamma   90.00
#
_symmetry.space_group_name_H-M   'P 1'
#
loop_
_entity.id
_entity.type
_entity.pdbx_description
1 polymer ?
#
loop_
_entity_poly.entity_id
_entity_poly.type
_entity_poly.pdbx_seq_one_letter_code
_entity_poly.pdbx_strand_id
1 'polypeptide(L)'
;MFKKKVDPLDVETEFLMKLAGVITQSAHSVAQNWTRAAVIFNQVVSSEGALTGAVVCPFIVADGQRFQGKWLPDEHGQEMMRVVEEWQKSMIELGDRKYTAWTALFFGVTNEGGQYSFTSINEYDPSYGKWRISDNEEVNWWAFHEGFRDAPER
;
A
#
# COMPACT_ATOMS: atom_id res chain seq x y z
N MET A 1 6.71 -37.35 -3.89
CA MET A 1 7.13 -36.11 -3.18
C MET A 1 5.94 -35.16 -3.21
N PHE A 2 5.28 -34.91 -2.08
CA PHE A 2 4.16 -33.97 -2.04
C PHE A 2 4.72 -32.54 -1.99
N LYS A 3 4.40 -31.69 -2.97
CA LYS A 3 4.59 -30.24 -2.79
C LYS A 3 3.60 -29.79 -1.71
N LYS A 4 4.06 -29.08 -0.67
CA LYS A 4 3.14 -28.31 0.20
C LYS A 4 2.36 -27.38 -0.73
N LYS A 5 1.02 -27.43 -0.72
CA LYS A 5 0.24 -26.41 -1.40
C LYS A 5 0.52 -25.09 -0.68
N VAL A 6 0.94 -24.07 -1.42
CA VAL A 6 1.12 -22.73 -0.87
C VAL A 6 -0.25 -22.22 -0.43
N ASP A 7 -0.31 -21.66 0.79
CA ASP A 7 -1.53 -21.07 1.33
C ASP A 7 -1.61 -19.60 0.87
N PRO A 8 -2.73 -19.12 0.32
CA PRO A 8 -2.91 -17.70 0.05
C PRO A 8 -2.69 -16.80 1.28
N LEU A 9 -2.95 -17.29 2.49
CA LEU A 9 -2.71 -16.56 3.73
C LEU A 9 -1.21 -16.47 4.08
N ASP A 10 -0.40 -17.49 3.75
CA ASP A 10 1.07 -17.40 3.87
C ASP A 10 1.59 -16.28 2.96
N VAL A 11 1.10 -16.22 1.71
CA VAL A 11 1.51 -15.25 0.68
C VAL A 11 1.03 -13.83 0.99
N GLU A 12 -0.22 -13.68 1.46
CA GLU A 12 -0.76 -12.40 1.92
C GLU A 12 0.03 -11.88 3.13
N THR A 13 0.36 -12.75 4.10
CA THR A 13 1.19 -12.37 5.27
C THR A 13 2.60 -11.93 4.85
N GLU A 14 3.26 -12.66 3.95
CA GLU A 14 4.60 -12.31 3.46
C GLU A 14 4.60 -10.94 2.73
N PHE A 15 3.59 -10.70 1.89
CA PHE A 15 3.39 -9.42 1.19
C PHE A 15 3.23 -8.25 2.17
N LEU A 16 2.31 -8.36 3.14
CA LEU A 16 2.03 -7.30 4.10
C LEU A 16 3.26 -6.98 4.97
N MET A 17 4.02 -8.01 5.36
CA MET A 17 5.26 -7.84 6.13
C MET A 17 6.40 -7.20 5.31
N LYS A 18 6.58 -7.59 4.04
CA LYS A 18 7.52 -6.93 3.12
C LYS A 18 7.16 -5.45 2.93
N LEU A 19 5.89 -5.16 2.67
CA LEU A 19 5.40 -3.80 2.42
C LEU A 19 5.55 -2.90 3.66
N ALA A 20 5.21 -3.40 4.86
CA ALA A 20 5.50 -2.72 6.12
C ALA A 20 6.99 -2.40 6.28
N GLY A 21 7.86 -3.36 5.93
CA GLY A 21 9.32 -3.20 5.97
C GLY A 21 9.83 -2.08 5.06
N VAL A 22 9.37 -2.03 3.80
CA VAL A 22 9.79 -0.99 2.83
C VAL A 22 9.28 0.40 3.24
N ILE A 23 8.03 0.51 3.70
CA ILE A 23 7.45 1.78 4.17
C ILE A 23 8.20 2.29 5.41
N THR A 24 8.47 1.42 6.38
CA THR A 24 9.20 1.74 7.61
C THR A 24 10.62 2.25 7.31
N GLN A 25 11.34 1.57 6.40
CA GLN A 25 12.68 1.98 5.98
C GLN A 25 12.67 3.30 5.20
N SER A 26 11.68 3.50 4.31
CA SER A 26 11.50 4.75 3.57
C SER A 26 11.26 5.93 4.51
N ALA A 27 10.34 5.77 5.46
CA ALA A 27 9.99 6.78 6.45
C ALA A 27 11.20 7.21 7.29
N HIS A 28 11.91 6.25 7.89
CA HIS A 28 13.14 6.50 8.66
C HIS A 28 14.27 7.14 7.83
N SER A 29 14.31 6.91 6.51
CA SER A 29 15.34 7.49 5.64
C SER A 29 15.19 9.01 5.41
N VAL A 30 14.00 9.58 5.68
CA VAL A 30 13.74 11.02 5.48
C VAL A 30 13.29 11.78 6.72
N ALA A 31 12.73 11.11 7.73
CA ALA A 31 12.28 11.70 8.98
C ALA A 31 12.49 10.72 10.14
N GLN A 32 13.09 11.16 11.26
CA GLN A 32 13.28 10.32 12.46
C GLN A 32 12.06 10.31 13.39
N ASN A 33 11.16 11.26 13.19
CA ASN A 33 10.03 11.66 14.02
C ASN A 33 8.69 11.47 13.28
N TRP A 34 8.65 10.56 12.30
CA TRP A 34 7.42 10.18 11.62
C TRP A 34 6.50 9.37 12.53
N THR A 35 5.19 9.57 12.39
CA THR A 35 4.17 8.90 13.22
C THR A 35 3.17 8.06 12.41
N ARG A 36 2.92 8.44 11.15
CA ARG A 36 2.08 7.72 10.18
C ARG A 36 2.75 7.75 8.81
N ALA A 37 2.86 6.62 8.14
CA ALA A 37 3.33 6.50 6.76
C ALA A 37 2.42 5.53 6.01
N ALA A 38 1.90 5.89 4.85
CA ALA A 38 0.95 5.05 4.13
C ALA A 38 1.03 5.24 2.62
N VAL A 39 0.52 4.23 1.91
CA VAL A 39 0.46 4.18 0.46
C VAL A 39 -0.92 3.74 0.02
N ILE A 40 -1.44 4.44 -0.98
CA ILE A 40 -2.64 4.05 -1.73
C ILE A 40 -2.15 3.43 -3.04
N PHE A 41 -2.62 2.24 -3.37
CA PHE A 41 -2.38 1.59 -4.67
C PHE A 41 -3.69 1.51 -5.47
N ASN A 42 -3.62 1.76 -6.77
CA ASN A 42 -4.69 1.44 -7.73
C ASN A 42 -4.17 0.45 -8.77
N GLN A 43 -4.93 -0.62 -8.99
CA GLN A 43 -4.51 -1.85 -9.64
C GLN A 43 -4.81 -1.75 -11.15
N VAL A 44 -3.77 -1.60 -11.96
CA VAL A 44 -3.89 -1.24 -13.38
C VAL A 44 -4.24 -2.47 -14.21
N VAL A 45 -5.24 -2.35 -15.08
CA VAL A 45 -5.69 -3.40 -16.01
C VAL A 45 -5.59 -2.97 -17.47
N SER A 46 -5.41 -3.95 -18.35
CA SER A 46 -5.53 -3.76 -19.80
C SER A 46 -6.99 -3.59 -20.23
N SER A 47 -7.21 -3.21 -21.50
CA SER A 47 -8.54 -3.20 -22.13
C SER A 47 -9.23 -4.58 -22.17
N GLU A 48 -8.50 -5.67 -21.93
CA GLU A 48 -9.01 -7.04 -21.85
C GLU A 48 -9.27 -7.48 -20.41
N GLY A 49 -9.07 -6.59 -19.42
CA GLY A 49 -9.26 -6.87 -17.99
C GLY A 49 -8.10 -7.65 -17.34
N ALA A 50 -6.99 -7.88 -18.04
CA ALA A 50 -5.81 -8.51 -17.48
C ALA A 50 -5.03 -7.51 -16.61
N LEU A 51 -4.54 -7.94 -15.45
CA LEU A 51 -3.69 -7.13 -14.57
C LEU A 51 -2.35 -6.81 -15.26
N THR A 52 -1.98 -5.53 -15.30
CA THR A 52 -0.74 -5.04 -15.96
C THR A 52 0.18 -4.23 -15.03
N GLY A 53 -0.26 -3.88 -13.81
CA GLY A 53 0.59 -3.26 -12.80
C GLY A 53 -0.20 -2.60 -11.67
N ALA A 54 0.35 -1.53 -11.09
CA ALA A 54 -0.33 -0.63 -10.18
C ALA A 54 0.22 0.81 -10.28
N VAL A 55 -0.57 1.80 -9.86
CA VAL A 55 -0.13 3.17 -9.56
C VAL A 55 -0.10 3.34 -8.04
N VAL A 56 0.86 4.10 -7.51
CA VAL A 56 1.00 4.36 -6.07
C VAL A 56 0.91 5.85 -5.75
N CYS A 57 0.20 6.21 -4.68
CA CYS A 57 0.14 7.55 -4.10
C CYS A 57 0.63 7.48 -2.62
N PRO A 58 1.86 7.92 -2.32
CA PRO A 58 2.49 7.73 -1.02
C PRO A 58 2.46 8.99 -0.13
N PHE A 59 2.15 8.84 1.16
CA PHE A 59 2.08 9.93 2.15
C PHE A 59 2.78 9.60 3.49
N ILE A 60 3.28 10.63 4.18
CA ILE A 60 3.87 10.51 5.52
C ILE A 60 3.58 11.76 6.37
N VAL A 61 3.39 11.53 7.68
CA VAL A 61 3.29 12.55 8.73
C VAL A 61 4.53 12.51 9.61
N ALA A 62 5.17 13.67 9.78
CA ALA A 62 6.29 13.90 10.70
C ALA A 62 6.11 15.26 11.40
N ASP A 63 6.52 15.39 12.66
CA ASP A 63 6.24 16.57 13.52
C ASP A 63 4.75 16.99 13.55
N GLY A 64 3.85 16.00 13.42
CA GLY A 64 2.40 16.21 13.32
C GLY A 64 1.89 16.71 11.96
N GLN A 65 2.79 17.10 11.05
CA GLN A 65 2.45 17.72 9.77
C GLN A 65 2.66 16.77 8.58
N ARG A 66 1.96 17.04 7.47
CA ARG A 66 2.21 16.36 6.19
C ARG A 66 3.58 16.75 5.64
N PHE A 67 4.45 15.77 5.40
CA PHE A 67 5.73 16.00 4.72
C PHE A 67 5.51 16.36 3.25
N GLN A 68 6.16 17.41 2.77
CA GLN A 68 6.00 17.96 1.41
C GLN A 68 7.10 17.51 0.43
N GLY A 69 8.08 16.73 0.90
CA GLY A 69 9.16 16.19 0.07
C GLY A 69 8.88 14.78 -0.48
N LYS A 70 9.75 14.31 -1.36
CA LYS A 70 9.75 12.91 -1.83
C LYS A 70 10.23 11.97 -0.72
N TRP A 71 9.30 11.46 0.09
CA TRP A 71 9.61 10.54 1.19
C TRP A 71 9.82 9.08 0.76
N LEU A 72 9.50 8.75 -0.48
CA LEU A 72 9.75 7.46 -1.12
C LEU A 72 10.85 7.64 -2.18
N PRO A 73 12.14 7.39 -1.84
CA PRO A 73 13.25 7.38 -2.79
C PRO A 73 13.01 6.39 -3.94
N ASP A 74 13.63 6.60 -5.10
CA ASP A 74 13.39 5.77 -6.29
C ASP A 74 13.73 4.29 -6.07
N GLU A 75 14.78 3.98 -5.30
CA GLU A 75 15.16 2.60 -4.95
C GLU A 75 14.08 1.92 -4.09
N HIS A 76 13.59 2.59 -3.06
CA HIS A 76 12.49 2.09 -2.23
C HIS A 76 11.16 2.02 -2.98
N GLY A 77 10.91 2.95 -3.90
CA GLY A 77 9.74 2.92 -4.79
C GLY A 77 9.77 1.74 -5.75
N GLN A 78 10.93 1.42 -6.32
CA GLN A 78 11.12 0.24 -7.16
C GLN A 78 10.92 -1.06 -6.37
N GLU A 79 11.50 -1.19 -5.17
CA GLU A 79 11.29 -2.38 -4.33
C GLU A 79 9.83 -2.49 -3.85
N MET A 80 9.16 -1.37 -3.53
CA MET A 80 7.74 -1.36 -3.19
C MET A 80 6.86 -1.86 -4.34
N MET A 81 7.07 -1.36 -5.55
CA MET A 81 6.35 -1.81 -6.75
C MET A 81 6.63 -3.29 -7.04
N ARG A 82 7.88 -3.73 -6.87
CA ARG A 82 8.28 -5.12 -7.01
C ARG A 82 7.58 -6.04 -6.01
N VAL A 83 7.47 -5.63 -4.75
CA VAL A 83 6.74 -6.39 -3.70
C VAL A 83 5.25 -6.56 -4.07
N VAL A 84 4.62 -5.52 -4.62
CA VAL A 84 3.24 -5.61 -5.14
C VAL A 84 3.16 -6.54 -6.36
N GLU A 85 4.10 -6.46 -7.30
CA GLU A 85 4.14 -7.34 -8.47
C GLU A 85 4.39 -8.82 -8.12
N GLU A 86 5.31 -9.13 -7.20
CA GLU A 86 5.59 -10.50 -6.75
C GLU A 86 4.36 -11.10 -6.05
N TRP A 87 3.64 -10.29 -5.26
CA TRP A 87 2.35 -10.66 -4.65
C TRP A 87 1.25 -10.91 -5.71
N GLN A 88 1.06 -9.98 -6.65
CA GLN A 88 0.10 -10.13 -7.76
C GLN A 88 0.34 -11.44 -8.54
N LYS A 89 1.59 -11.70 -8.94
CA LYS A 89 1.98 -12.91 -9.68
C LYS A 89 1.66 -14.18 -8.87
N SER A 90 2.03 -14.19 -7.59
CA SER A 90 1.73 -15.31 -6.68
C SER A 90 0.22 -15.57 -6.53
N MET A 91 -0.60 -14.52 -6.41
CA MET A 91 -2.06 -14.65 -6.29
C MET A 91 -2.73 -15.11 -7.59
N ILE A 92 -2.21 -14.70 -8.76
CA ILE A 92 -2.63 -15.18 -10.07
C ILE A 92 -2.31 -16.69 -10.22
N GLU A 93 -1.10 -17.12 -9.83
CA GLU A 93 -0.70 -18.54 -9.87
C GLU A 93 -1.52 -19.43 -8.93
N LEU A 94 -2.00 -18.90 -7.79
CA LEU A 94 -2.89 -19.60 -6.87
C LEU A 94 -4.34 -19.73 -7.41
N GLY A 95 -4.73 -18.89 -8.38
CA GLY A 95 -5.97 -19.02 -9.15
C GLY A 95 -7.28 -18.70 -8.42
N ASP A 96 -7.22 -18.25 -7.16
CA ASP A 96 -8.41 -17.86 -6.39
C ASP A 96 -8.78 -16.40 -6.68
N ARG A 97 -9.94 -16.22 -7.32
CA ARG A 97 -10.50 -14.90 -7.68
C ARG A 97 -10.64 -13.94 -6.50
N LYS A 98 -10.76 -14.42 -5.25
CA LYS A 98 -10.79 -13.55 -4.06
C LYS A 98 -9.59 -12.59 -4.02
N TYR A 99 -8.42 -13.06 -4.42
CA TYR A 99 -7.16 -12.30 -4.33
C TYR A 99 -6.80 -11.58 -5.65
N THR A 100 -7.53 -11.83 -6.75
CA THR A 100 -7.30 -11.17 -8.04
C THR A 100 -8.43 -10.24 -8.47
N ALA A 101 -9.58 -10.24 -7.79
CA ALA A 101 -10.74 -9.38 -8.07
C ALA A 101 -10.73 -8.04 -7.29
N TRP A 102 -9.55 -7.63 -6.83
CA TRP A 102 -9.34 -6.34 -6.17
C TRP A 102 -9.47 -5.17 -7.16
N THR A 103 -9.41 -3.94 -6.65
CA THR A 103 -9.19 -2.74 -7.48
C THR A 103 -8.22 -1.74 -6.83
N ALA A 104 -8.28 -1.55 -5.51
CA ALA A 104 -7.37 -0.66 -4.80
C ALA A 104 -7.02 -1.18 -3.39
N LEU A 105 -5.96 -0.63 -2.82
CA LEU A 105 -5.45 -0.99 -1.49
C LEU A 105 -4.97 0.29 -0.79
N PHE A 106 -5.48 0.55 0.42
CA PHE A 106 -4.78 1.39 1.39
C PHE A 106 -3.94 0.52 2.30
N PHE A 107 -2.64 0.81 2.39
CA PHE A 107 -1.75 0.20 3.37
C PHE A 107 -1.06 1.30 4.19
N GLY A 108 -1.27 1.29 5.51
CA GLY A 108 -0.73 2.29 6.42
C GLY A 108 0.04 1.68 7.58
N VAL A 109 1.10 2.36 8.03
CA VAL A 109 1.95 2.01 9.16
C VAL A 109 1.94 3.17 10.16
N THR A 110 1.78 2.88 11.46
CA THR A 110 1.99 3.85 12.55
C THR A 110 3.32 3.60 13.25
N ASN A 111 3.87 4.64 13.87
CA ASN A 111 5.07 4.60 14.71
C ASN A 111 4.81 5.35 16.01
N GLU A 112 4.52 4.60 17.08
CA GLU A 112 4.28 5.13 18.42
C GLU A 112 5.53 4.88 19.28
N GLY A 113 6.48 5.81 19.23
CA GLY A 113 7.72 5.74 20.02
C GLY A 113 8.62 4.55 19.69
N GLY A 114 8.61 4.09 18.42
CA GLY A 114 9.32 2.89 17.97
C GLY A 114 8.48 1.61 18.02
N GLN A 115 7.23 1.66 18.49
CA GLN A 115 6.26 0.57 18.33
C GLN A 115 5.53 0.75 16.99
N TYR A 116 5.68 -0.23 16.09
CA TYR A 116 5.04 -0.20 14.79
C TYR A 116 3.74 -1.02 14.79
N SER A 117 2.70 -0.46 14.19
CA SER A 117 1.50 -1.21 13.78
C SER A 117 1.23 -0.97 12.30
N PHE A 118 0.51 -1.88 11.64
CA PHE A 118 0.06 -1.67 10.27
C PHE A 118 -1.41 -2.02 10.09
N THR A 119 -2.03 -1.40 9.08
CA THR A 119 -3.40 -1.63 8.63
C THR A 119 -3.40 -1.80 7.12
N SER A 120 -4.28 -2.67 6.62
CA SER A 120 -4.43 -2.99 5.20
C SER A 120 -5.91 -3.08 4.87
N ILE A 121 -6.35 -2.36 3.85
CA ILE A 121 -7.77 -2.24 3.48
C ILE A 121 -7.89 -2.36 1.95
N ASN A 122 -8.24 -3.56 1.47
CA ASN A 122 -8.58 -3.80 0.08
C ASN A 122 -9.94 -3.19 -0.28
N GLU A 123 -10.04 -2.67 -1.49
CA GLU A 123 -11.26 -2.25 -2.18
C GLU A 123 -11.45 -3.14 -3.42
N TYR A 124 -12.71 -3.36 -3.80
CA TYR A 124 -13.14 -4.25 -4.88
C TYR A 124 -14.12 -3.55 -5.84
N ASP A 125 -14.54 -2.32 -5.56
CA ASP A 125 -15.38 -1.52 -6.47
C ASP A 125 -14.58 -1.08 -7.73
N PRO A 126 -15.09 -1.28 -8.96
CA PRO A 126 -14.43 -0.90 -10.22
C PRO A 126 -14.06 0.58 -10.37
N SER A 127 -14.60 1.48 -9.54
CA SER A 127 -14.24 2.90 -9.50
C SER A 127 -13.04 3.22 -8.59
N TYR A 128 -12.42 2.19 -7.98
CA TYR A 128 -11.39 2.26 -6.92
C TYR A 128 -11.90 2.81 -5.57
N GLY A 129 -13.22 3.02 -5.43
CA GLY A 129 -13.88 3.42 -4.19
C GLY A 129 -13.27 4.67 -3.55
N LYS A 130 -13.14 4.66 -2.22
CA LYS A 130 -12.49 5.75 -1.46
C LYS A 130 -10.96 5.80 -1.64
N TRP A 131 -10.36 4.75 -2.20
CA TRP A 131 -8.93 4.64 -2.46
C TRP A 131 -8.55 5.08 -3.87
N ARG A 132 -9.48 5.66 -4.64
CA ARG A 132 -9.17 6.17 -5.98
C ARG A 132 -8.11 7.26 -5.92
N ILE A 133 -6.98 7.02 -6.58
CA ILE A 133 -5.95 8.04 -6.80
C ILE A 133 -6.52 9.09 -7.77
N SER A 134 -6.45 10.34 -7.34
CA SER A 134 -6.95 11.53 -8.01
C SER A 134 -5.79 12.42 -8.43
N ASP A 135 -5.99 13.22 -9.48
CA ASP A 135 -5.06 14.32 -9.83
C ASP A 135 -5.12 15.47 -8.80
N ASN A 136 -6.19 15.54 -7.99
CA ASN A 136 -6.24 16.44 -6.84
C ASN A 136 -5.61 15.77 -5.61
N GLU A 137 -4.44 16.29 -5.22
CA GLU A 137 -3.67 15.83 -4.07
C GLU A 137 -4.40 15.96 -2.73
N GLU A 138 -5.29 16.95 -2.56
CA GLU A 138 -6.12 17.08 -1.36
C GLU A 138 -7.07 15.89 -1.19
N VAL A 139 -7.64 15.37 -2.28
CA VAL A 139 -8.55 14.20 -2.24
C VAL A 139 -7.78 12.95 -1.79
N ASN A 140 -6.57 12.77 -2.30
CA ASN A 140 -5.68 11.68 -1.89
C ASN A 140 -5.25 11.83 -0.42
N TRP A 141 -5.08 13.07 0.07
CA TRP A 141 -4.78 13.37 1.46
C TRP A 141 -5.97 13.10 2.41
N TRP A 142 -7.21 13.41 2.00
CA TRP A 142 -8.40 12.97 2.72
C TRP A 142 -8.52 11.44 2.78
N ALA A 143 -8.17 10.74 1.71
CA ALA A 143 -8.13 9.28 1.70
C ALA A 143 -7.05 8.70 2.65
N PHE A 144 -5.88 9.34 2.78
CA PHE A 144 -4.86 8.96 3.76
C PHE A 144 -5.41 8.93 5.21
N HIS A 145 -6.11 9.99 5.60
CA HIS A 145 -6.73 10.13 6.91
C HIS A 145 -7.85 9.10 7.16
N GLU A 146 -8.75 8.92 6.18
CA GLU A 146 -9.78 7.87 6.19
C GLU A 146 -9.20 6.44 6.37
N GLY A 147 -7.99 6.18 5.88
CA GLY A 147 -7.28 4.90 6.03
C GLY A 147 -6.78 4.63 7.46
N PHE A 148 -6.31 5.66 8.16
CA PHE A 148 -6.00 5.59 9.60
C PHE A 148 -7.23 5.75 10.50
N ARG A 149 -8.39 6.11 9.94
CA ARG A 149 -9.65 6.40 10.63
C ARG A 149 -9.58 7.61 11.56
N ASP A 150 -8.69 8.54 11.24
CA ASP A 150 -8.61 9.85 11.88
C ASP A 150 -9.11 10.94 10.91
N ALA A 151 -9.38 12.13 11.45
CA ALA A 151 -9.77 13.28 10.63
C ALA A 151 -8.53 14.14 10.33
N PRO A 152 -8.43 14.76 9.15
CA PRO A 152 -7.41 15.78 8.92
C PRO A 152 -7.59 16.96 9.87
N GLU A 153 -6.48 17.46 10.39
CA GLU A 153 -6.45 18.80 10.99
C GLU A 153 -6.66 19.84 9.87
N ARG A 154 -7.36 20.94 10.21
CA ARG A 154 -7.85 21.97 9.26
C ARG A 154 -7.02 23.23 9.29
#